data_AF-A0A4Y9YRY7-F1
#
_entry.id   AF-A0A4Y9YRY7-F1
#
_cell.length_a   1.000
_cell.length_b   1.000
_cell.length_c   1.000
_cell.angle_alpha   90.00
_cell.angle_beta   90.00
_cell.angle_gamma   90.00
#
_symmetry.space_group_name_H-M   'P 1'
#
loop_
_entity.id
_entity.type
_entity.pdbx_description
1 polymer ?
#
loop_
_entity_poly.entity_id
_entity_poly.type
_entity_poly.pdbx_seq_one_letter_code
_entity_poly.pdbx_strand_id
1 'polypeptide(L)'
;MSTTRGLSISLPDMGIITSPSATLKRLSPTRSFSFTHFPSVGLVRRDSKATGLTYTGTAPPKRDPFHPSPPSLSRRPDPQCTYLSLRQSLRIPSKSKHGIGKGFVPAFPSPQLLAAHDVQPADISRLLEDCHLIGELGANQCVGACPPPTPTGAPGLPDFLAMEADRERVVDANMYEEDVLELLEAWDEEFFAPRKLHVSIEHASRRESDKRVYLVISNCEE
;
A
#
# COMPACT_ATOMS: atom_id res chain seq x y z
N MET A 1 29.07 -70.11 26.89
CA MET A 1 29.51 -69.42 25.66
C MET A 1 28.30 -68.71 25.06
N SER A 2 28.29 -67.38 25.10
CA SER A 2 27.66 -66.45 24.14
C SER A 2 27.57 -65.09 24.84
N THR A 3 28.53 -64.24 24.49
CA THR A 3 28.75 -62.89 25.01
C THR A 3 28.16 -61.91 24.01
N THR A 4 27.12 -61.16 24.39
CA THR A 4 26.55 -60.11 23.52
C THR A 4 26.88 -58.75 24.13
N ARG A 5 27.68 -58.00 23.37
CA ARG A 5 28.22 -56.67 23.71
C ARG A 5 27.13 -55.60 23.63
N GLY A 6 27.08 -54.75 24.65
CA GLY A 6 26.30 -53.51 24.64
C GLY A 6 26.95 -52.46 23.74
N LEU A 7 26.14 -51.83 22.89
CA LEU A 7 26.48 -50.64 22.11
C LEU A 7 25.80 -49.45 22.78
N SER A 8 26.63 -48.62 23.44
CA SER A 8 26.25 -47.30 23.93
C SER A 8 26.42 -46.31 22.77
N ILE A 9 25.34 -45.62 22.40
CA ILE A 9 25.35 -44.56 21.41
C ILE A 9 25.08 -43.25 22.15
N SER A 10 26.12 -42.42 22.26
CA SER A 10 26.04 -41.07 22.80
C SER A 10 25.50 -40.11 21.75
N LEU A 11 24.44 -39.37 22.11
CA LEU A 11 23.88 -38.26 21.32
C LEU A 11 24.75 -37.00 21.52
N PRO A 12 25.08 -36.25 20.45
CA PRO A 12 25.63 -34.91 20.59
C PRO A 12 24.52 -33.90 20.84
N ASP A 13 24.66 -33.20 21.97
CA ASP A 13 23.92 -32.01 22.38
C ASP A 13 24.54 -30.79 21.66
N MET A 14 23.76 -30.06 20.86
CA MET A 14 24.23 -28.85 20.15
C MET A 14 23.05 -27.92 19.80
N GLY A 15 22.98 -26.80 20.53
CA GLY A 15 22.78 -25.48 19.93
C GLY A 15 21.35 -24.97 19.79
N ILE A 16 20.81 -24.37 20.86
CA ILE A 16 19.71 -23.39 20.77
C ILE A 16 20.27 -22.14 20.08
N ILE A 17 19.84 -21.88 18.85
CA ILE A 17 20.08 -20.62 18.15
C ILE A 17 19.06 -19.61 18.69
N THR A 18 19.49 -18.76 19.61
CA THR A 18 18.78 -17.58 20.06
C THR A 18 18.78 -16.54 18.95
N SER A 19 17.58 -16.15 18.50
CA SER A 19 17.35 -15.04 17.58
C SER A 19 17.84 -13.71 18.16
N PRO A 20 18.47 -12.82 17.37
CA PRO A 20 18.67 -11.44 17.79
C PRO A 20 17.36 -10.65 17.70
N SER A 21 16.86 -10.19 18.84
CA SER A 21 15.81 -9.17 18.95
C SER A 21 16.21 -7.90 18.21
N ALA A 22 15.46 -7.54 17.18
CA ALA A 22 15.51 -6.20 16.60
C ALA A 22 14.96 -5.19 17.61
N THR A 23 15.85 -4.36 18.15
CA THR A 23 15.53 -3.28 19.07
C THR A 23 14.99 -2.10 18.26
N LEU A 24 13.67 -2.02 18.09
CA LEU A 24 13.01 -0.84 17.54
C LEU A 24 13.13 0.32 18.55
N LYS A 25 13.87 1.36 18.14
CA LYS A 25 14.06 2.59 18.89
C LYS A 25 12.73 3.32 19.03
N ARG A 26 12.13 3.16 20.21
CA ARG A 26 10.97 3.89 20.70
C ARG A 26 11.27 5.40 20.77
N LEU A 27 10.94 6.14 19.73
CA LEU A 27 10.93 7.60 19.76
C LEU A 27 9.74 8.05 20.61
N SER A 28 10.03 8.76 21.70
CA SER A 28 9.03 9.31 22.61
C SER A 28 8.41 10.58 22.01
N PRO A 29 7.07 10.76 22.01
CA PRO A 29 6.48 12.01 21.58
C PRO A 29 6.17 12.89 22.80
N THR A 30 6.97 13.92 23.02
CA THR A 30 6.61 15.03 23.92
C THR A 30 6.31 16.25 23.06
N ARG A 31 5.04 16.42 22.67
CA ARG A 31 4.58 17.75 22.24
C ARG A 31 3.08 17.92 22.49
N SER A 32 2.79 18.72 23.51
CA SER A 32 1.47 19.25 23.81
C SER A 32 1.10 20.29 22.75
N PHE A 33 -0.09 20.15 22.18
CA PHE A 33 -0.74 21.22 21.43
C PHE A 33 -2.21 21.26 21.79
N SER A 34 -2.64 22.41 22.30
CA SER A 34 -4.04 22.79 22.44
C SER A 34 -4.50 23.42 21.13
N PHE A 35 -5.66 23.01 20.60
CA PHE A 35 -6.38 23.83 19.64
C PHE A 35 -7.89 23.63 19.76
N THR A 36 -8.58 24.75 19.93
CA THR A 36 -10.02 24.92 19.98
C THR A 36 -10.55 25.27 18.59
N HIS A 37 -11.48 24.47 18.03
CA HIS A 37 -12.73 24.90 17.39
C HIS A 37 -13.40 23.72 16.65
N PHE A 38 -14.64 23.39 17.02
CA PHE A 38 -15.53 22.54 16.24
C PHE A 38 -16.51 23.43 15.45
N PRO A 39 -16.66 23.27 14.13
CA PRO A 39 -17.85 23.76 13.44
C PRO A 39 -18.94 22.68 13.37
N SER A 40 -20.17 23.16 13.56
CA SER A 40 -21.43 22.43 13.66
C SER A 40 -21.83 21.66 12.40
N VAL A 41 -22.66 20.65 12.65
CA VAL A 41 -23.31 19.71 11.73
C VAL A 41 -24.18 20.43 10.71
N GLY A 42 -23.82 20.32 9.44
CA GLY A 42 -24.64 20.70 8.28
C GLY A 42 -25.15 19.46 7.55
N LEU A 43 -26.46 19.28 7.55
CA LEU A 43 -27.19 18.19 6.91
C LEU A 43 -27.20 18.42 5.38
N VAL A 44 -26.45 17.64 4.59
CA VAL A 44 -26.33 17.81 3.13
C VAL A 44 -26.93 16.64 2.33
N ARG A 45 -28.02 17.01 1.65
CA ARG A 45 -28.62 16.56 0.38
C ARG A 45 -27.84 15.52 -0.44
N ARG A 46 -28.56 14.45 -0.84
CA ARG A 46 -28.20 13.44 -1.85
C ARG A 46 -27.97 14.12 -3.21
N ASP A 47 -26.70 14.34 -3.55
CA ASP A 47 -26.07 14.36 -4.89
C ASP A 47 -24.60 14.75 -4.72
N SER A 48 -23.97 14.26 -3.64
CA SER A 48 -22.74 14.80 -3.09
C SER A 48 -21.54 14.08 -3.70
N LYS A 49 -20.89 14.72 -4.67
CA LYS A 49 -19.43 14.65 -4.79
C LYS A 49 -18.89 14.80 -3.38
N ALA A 50 -18.34 13.73 -2.79
CA ALA A 50 -17.95 13.70 -1.38
C ALA A 50 -17.12 14.95 -1.07
N THR A 51 -17.71 15.90 -0.35
CA THR A 51 -17.09 17.19 -0.09
C THR A 51 -15.79 16.94 0.67
N GLY A 52 -14.65 17.13 0.00
CA GLY A 52 -13.32 16.84 0.57
C GLY A 52 -12.52 15.73 -0.13
N LEU A 53 -13.06 15.03 -1.14
CA LEU A 53 -12.23 14.17 -1.99
C LEU A 53 -11.42 15.05 -2.96
N THR A 54 -10.13 15.24 -2.69
CA THR A 54 -9.21 16.09 -3.48
C THR A 54 -8.46 15.31 -4.54
N TYR A 55 -8.30 14.00 -4.38
CA TYR A 55 -7.60 13.18 -5.37
C TYR A 55 -8.38 13.12 -6.68
N THR A 56 -7.71 13.46 -7.78
CA THR A 56 -8.28 13.55 -9.12
C THR A 56 -8.00 12.32 -9.99
N GLY A 57 -7.32 11.30 -9.45
CA GLY A 57 -6.82 10.17 -10.23
C GLY A 57 -5.57 10.49 -11.05
N THR A 58 -4.94 11.66 -10.82
CA THR A 58 -3.65 12.03 -11.41
C THR A 58 -2.61 12.10 -10.31
N ALA A 59 -1.35 11.87 -10.66
CA ALA A 59 -0.27 11.97 -9.69
C ALA A 59 -0.17 13.41 -9.18
N PRO A 60 -0.06 13.63 -7.86
CA PRO A 60 0.22 14.96 -7.34
C PRO A 60 1.65 15.38 -7.70
N PRO A 61 2.00 16.67 -7.54
CA PRO A 61 3.39 17.11 -7.65
C PRO A 61 4.31 16.27 -6.75
N LYS A 62 5.54 16.00 -7.22
CA LYS A 62 6.53 15.21 -6.48
C LYS A 62 6.69 15.77 -5.07
N ARG A 63 6.31 14.97 -4.08
CA ARG A 63 6.50 15.20 -2.65
C ARG A 63 6.82 13.87 -1.99
N ASP A 64 7.41 13.93 -0.80
CA ASP A 64 7.56 12.76 0.05
C ASP A 64 6.17 12.37 0.62
N PRO A 65 5.71 11.11 0.47
CA PRO A 65 4.48 10.62 1.08
C PRO A 65 4.40 10.87 2.60
N PHE A 66 5.52 10.76 3.29
CA PHE A 66 5.63 10.86 4.75
C PHE A 66 6.03 12.26 5.23
N HIS A 67 6.40 13.18 4.33
CA HIS A 67 6.81 14.55 4.70
C HIS A 67 6.12 15.65 3.85
N PRO A 68 5.27 16.50 4.47
CA PRO A 68 4.83 16.44 5.86
C PRO A 68 3.89 15.25 6.11
N SER A 69 3.92 14.71 7.33
CA SER A 69 3.02 13.64 7.75
C SER A 69 1.56 14.04 7.48
N PRO A 70 0.74 13.16 6.90
CA PRO A 70 -0.67 13.43 6.69
C PRO A 70 -1.34 13.90 8.00
N PRO A 71 -2.15 14.98 7.99
CA PRO A 71 -2.90 15.42 9.17
C PRO A 71 -3.76 14.30 9.79
N SER A 72 -4.20 13.37 8.94
CA SER A 72 -4.93 12.15 9.29
C SER A 72 -4.20 11.29 10.32
N LEU A 73 -2.87 11.12 10.20
CA LEU A 73 -2.08 10.28 11.11
C LEU A 73 -1.98 10.88 12.52
N SER A 74 -2.17 12.20 12.65
CA SER A 74 -2.21 12.86 13.97
C SER A 74 -3.57 12.75 14.66
N ARG A 75 -4.63 12.35 13.93
CA ARG A 75 -5.99 12.27 14.46
C ARG A 75 -6.19 10.96 15.20
N ARG A 76 -6.22 11.03 16.53
CA ARG A 76 -6.49 9.86 17.36
C ARG A 76 -7.91 9.33 17.14
N PRO A 77 -8.10 8.00 17.14
CA PRO A 77 -9.44 7.42 17.14
C PRO A 77 -10.21 7.89 18.38
N ASP A 78 -11.52 8.06 18.25
CA ASP A 78 -12.38 8.39 19.38
C ASP A 78 -12.47 7.17 20.33
N PRO A 79 -12.00 7.28 21.59
CA PRO A 79 -12.00 6.16 22.53
C PRO A 79 -13.41 5.73 22.96
N GLN A 80 -14.43 6.54 22.71
CA GLN A 80 -15.83 6.21 23.02
C GLN A 80 -16.59 5.67 21.81
N CYS A 81 -16.00 5.71 20.62
CA CYS A 81 -16.65 5.21 19.41
C CYS A 81 -16.57 3.69 19.36
N THR A 82 -17.73 3.04 19.24
CA THR A 82 -17.79 1.62 18.91
C THR A 82 -17.87 1.48 17.39
N TYR A 83 -16.76 1.12 16.77
CA TYR A 83 -16.69 0.94 15.32
C TYR A 83 -17.54 -0.26 14.88
N LEU A 84 -18.45 -0.01 13.95
CA LEU A 84 -19.35 -1.05 13.41
C LEU A 84 -18.63 -1.82 12.30
N SER A 85 -18.56 -3.14 12.42
CA SER A 85 -17.93 -3.97 11.38
C SER A 85 -18.55 -3.71 9.99
N LEU A 86 -17.68 -3.60 8.99
CA LEU A 86 -18.05 -3.56 7.59
C LEU A 86 -18.75 -4.87 7.20
N ARG A 87 -19.92 -4.78 6.57
CA ARG A 87 -20.65 -5.95 6.06
C ARG A 87 -19.95 -6.61 4.87
N GLN A 88 -19.15 -5.83 4.15
CA GLN A 88 -18.38 -6.25 2.99
C GLN A 88 -17.17 -5.33 2.84
N SER A 89 -16.06 -5.86 2.33
CA SER A 89 -14.88 -5.05 2.02
C SER A 89 -15.20 -4.01 0.96
N LEU A 90 -14.66 -2.81 1.14
CA LEU A 90 -14.79 -1.70 0.20
C LEU A 90 -13.62 -1.77 -0.78
N ARG A 91 -13.89 -1.57 -2.07
CA ARG A 91 -12.87 -1.70 -3.13
C ARG A 91 -12.78 -0.44 -3.96
N ILE A 92 -11.56 0.03 -4.20
CA ILE A 92 -11.25 1.13 -5.11
C ILE A 92 -10.39 0.56 -6.25
N PRO A 93 -10.87 0.56 -7.50
CA PRO A 93 -10.13 -0.04 -8.61
C PRO A 93 -8.91 0.80 -9.00
N SER A 94 -7.82 0.13 -9.38
CA SER A 94 -6.70 0.76 -10.07
C SER A 94 -7.13 1.31 -11.43
N LYS A 95 -6.49 2.39 -11.88
CA LYS A 95 -6.65 2.92 -13.24
C LYS A 95 -5.94 2.06 -14.30
N SER A 96 -4.99 1.23 -13.87
CA SER A 96 -4.31 0.27 -14.73
C SER A 96 -4.78 -1.15 -14.44
N LYS A 97 -4.86 -1.97 -15.49
CA LYS A 97 -5.16 -3.41 -15.35
C LYS A 97 -3.97 -4.18 -14.76
N HIS A 98 -2.76 -3.70 -15.00
CA HIS A 98 -1.53 -4.46 -14.77
C HIS A 98 -0.70 -3.95 -13.58
N GLY A 99 -1.24 -3.04 -12.77
CA GLY A 99 -0.51 -2.55 -11.59
C GLY A 99 -1.06 -1.27 -11.01
N ILE A 100 -0.30 -0.69 -10.09
CA ILE A 100 -0.65 0.50 -9.30
C ILE A 100 0.00 1.80 -9.80
N GLY A 101 0.95 1.73 -10.75
CA GLY A 101 1.72 2.90 -11.21
C GLY A 101 0.94 4.00 -11.96
N LYS A 102 -0.34 3.79 -12.27
CA LYS A 102 -1.24 4.83 -12.82
C LYS A 102 -2.22 5.38 -11.77
N GLY A 103 -2.03 4.99 -10.50
CA GLY A 103 -2.93 5.30 -9.40
C GLY A 103 -4.27 4.59 -9.49
N PHE A 104 -5.21 5.07 -8.68
CA PHE A 104 -6.54 4.49 -8.52
C PHE A 104 -7.64 5.41 -9.03
N VAL A 105 -8.84 4.87 -9.19
CA VAL A 105 -10.03 5.68 -9.50
C VAL A 105 -10.33 6.59 -8.30
N PRO A 106 -10.59 7.89 -8.51
CA PRO A 106 -10.90 8.82 -7.43
C PRO A 106 -12.28 8.52 -6.86
N ALA A 107 -12.33 7.74 -5.79
CA ALA A 107 -13.57 7.32 -5.15
C ALA A 107 -13.45 7.37 -3.62
N PHE A 108 -14.56 7.73 -2.97
CA PHE A 108 -14.75 7.58 -1.52
C PHE A 108 -15.83 6.52 -1.29
N PRO A 109 -15.46 5.24 -1.11
CA PRO A 109 -16.43 4.16 -1.10
C PRO A 109 -17.26 4.19 0.20
N SER A 110 -18.57 3.96 0.07
CA SER A 110 -19.51 3.89 1.19
C SER A 110 -19.33 5.01 2.24
N PRO A 111 -19.57 6.29 1.89
CA PRO A 111 -19.23 7.43 2.73
C PRO A 111 -19.75 7.36 4.17
N GLN A 112 -20.95 6.81 4.36
CA GLN A 112 -21.58 6.66 5.68
C GLN A 112 -20.84 5.65 6.57
N LEU A 113 -20.36 4.54 5.98
CA LEU A 113 -19.62 3.52 6.71
C LEU A 113 -18.23 4.02 7.10
N LEU A 114 -17.51 4.63 6.16
CA LEU A 114 -16.18 5.20 6.44
C LEU A 114 -16.25 6.35 7.45
N ALA A 115 -17.24 7.23 7.35
CA ALA A 115 -17.44 8.29 8.33
C ALA A 115 -17.73 7.76 9.75
N ALA A 116 -18.44 6.63 9.88
CA ALA A 116 -18.66 5.97 11.17
C ALA A 116 -17.37 5.41 11.80
N HIS A 117 -16.30 5.27 11.00
CA HIS A 117 -14.97 4.88 11.46
C HIS A 117 -14.04 6.09 11.61
N ASP A 118 -14.55 7.32 11.62
CA ASP A 118 -13.73 8.54 11.59
C ASP A 118 -12.75 8.57 10.40
N VAL A 119 -13.17 8.04 9.24
CA VAL A 119 -12.45 8.14 7.98
C VAL A 119 -13.14 9.17 7.09
N GLN A 120 -12.41 10.23 6.73
CA GLN A 120 -12.88 11.34 5.93
C GLN A 120 -12.44 11.20 4.46
N PRO A 121 -13.14 11.86 3.51
CA PRO A 121 -12.74 11.87 2.11
C PRO A 121 -11.30 12.38 1.87
N ALA A 122 -10.83 13.30 2.71
CA ALA A 122 -9.49 13.85 2.63
C ALA A 122 -8.40 12.81 2.99
N ASP A 123 -8.68 11.92 3.94
CA ASP A 123 -7.73 10.87 4.35
C ASP A 123 -7.57 9.85 3.20
N ILE A 124 -8.70 9.42 2.61
CA ILE A 124 -8.67 8.54 1.43
C ILE A 124 -7.99 9.22 0.24
N SER A 125 -8.23 10.52 0.02
CA SER A 125 -7.54 11.26 -1.04
C SER A 125 -6.03 11.21 -0.87
N ARG A 126 -5.56 11.47 0.36
CA ARG A 126 -4.14 11.50 0.68
C ARG A 126 -3.50 10.12 0.54
N LEU A 127 -4.17 9.06 1.01
CA LEU A 127 -3.74 7.68 0.78
C LEU A 127 -3.58 7.37 -0.72
N LEU A 128 -4.59 7.69 -1.54
CA LEU A 128 -4.55 7.42 -2.98
C LEU A 128 -3.46 8.22 -3.72
N GLU A 129 -3.20 9.45 -3.26
CA GLU A 129 -2.09 10.27 -3.72
C GLU A 129 -0.73 9.64 -3.39
N ASP A 130 -0.56 9.19 -2.14
CA ASP A 130 0.69 8.59 -1.65
C ASP A 130 0.99 7.28 -2.40
N CYS A 131 -0.01 6.42 -2.59
CA CYS A 131 0.13 5.22 -3.42
C CYS A 131 0.47 5.55 -4.89
N HIS A 132 -0.10 6.62 -5.46
CA HIS A 132 0.20 7.04 -6.83
C HIS A 132 1.65 7.52 -6.94
N LEU A 133 2.13 8.33 -5.99
CA LEU A 133 3.50 8.83 -5.97
C LEU A 133 4.52 7.69 -5.93
N ILE A 134 4.35 6.73 -5.02
CA ILE A 134 5.27 5.60 -4.92
C ILE A 134 5.20 4.72 -6.17
N GLY A 135 3.99 4.40 -6.65
CA GLY A 135 3.81 3.62 -7.86
C GLY A 135 4.43 4.27 -9.12
N GLU A 136 4.37 5.60 -9.24
CA GLU A 136 4.96 6.32 -10.36
C GLU A 136 6.50 6.43 -10.23
N LEU A 137 7.03 6.62 -9.02
CA LEU A 137 8.47 6.65 -8.77
C LEU A 137 9.14 5.30 -9.11
N GLY A 138 8.50 4.18 -8.77
CA GLY A 138 8.97 2.85 -9.17
C GLY A 138 8.97 2.65 -10.69
N ALA A 139 7.90 3.10 -11.37
CA ALA A 139 7.78 3.00 -12.82
C ALA A 139 8.84 3.84 -13.57
N ASN A 140 9.10 5.07 -13.13
CA ASN A 140 10.01 6.00 -13.80
C ASN A 140 11.50 5.63 -13.60
N GLN A 141 11.87 5.05 -12.46
CA GLN A 141 13.24 4.61 -12.20
C GLN A 141 13.65 3.40 -13.05
N CYS A 142 12.70 2.52 -13.39
CA CYS A 142 13.00 1.35 -14.21
C CYS A 142 13.24 1.69 -15.69
N VAL A 143 12.72 2.83 -16.17
CA VAL A 143 13.04 3.34 -17.53
C VAL A 143 14.51 3.76 -17.64
N GLY A 144 15.14 4.20 -16.53
CA GLY A 144 16.54 4.62 -16.48
C GLY A 144 17.57 3.50 -16.27
N ALA A 145 17.14 2.31 -15.84
CA ALA A 145 18.02 1.19 -15.49
C ALA A 145 18.29 0.22 -16.64
N CYS A 146 17.74 0.44 -17.82
CA CYS A 146 18.07 -0.40 -18.97
C CYS A 146 19.42 0.03 -19.56
N PRO A 147 20.46 -0.82 -19.52
CA PRO A 147 21.71 -0.51 -20.17
C PRO A 147 21.43 -0.25 -21.67
N PRO A 148 22.07 0.77 -22.28
CA PRO A 148 21.96 0.96 -23.71
C PRO A 148 22.37 -0.35 -24.41
N PRO A 149 21.69 -0.76 -25.50
CA PRO A 149 22.12 -1.92 -26.26
C PRO A 149 23.58 -1.70 -26.62
N THR A 150 24.45 -2.54 -26.06
CA THR A 150 25.86 -2.55 -26.38
C THR A 150 25.97 -2.75 -27.89
N PRO A 151 26.67 -1.86 -28.61
CA PRO A 151 26.90 -2.05 -30.04
C PRO A 151 27.91 -3.18 -30.19
N THR A 152 27.43 -4.42 -30.15
CA THR A 152 28.19 -5.55 -30.67
C THR A 152 28.22 -5.37 -32.18
N GLY A 153 29.29 -4.73 -32.65
CA GLY A 153 29.58 -4.55 -34.06
C GLY A 153 29.67 -5.89 -34.77
N ALA A 154 28.61 -6.24 -35.48
CA ALA A 154 28.65 -7.18 -36.60
C ALA A 154 28.37 -6.38 -37.88
N PRO A 155 29.28 -6.36 -38.86
CA PRO A 155 29.05 -5.66 -40.11
C PRO A 155 28.14 -6.52 -40.98
N GLY A 156 26.88 -6.09 -41.11
CA GLY A 156 25.96 -6.62 -42.10
C GLY A 156 24.64 -7.07 -41.51
N LEU A 157 23.67 -6.17 -41.47
CA LEU A 157 22.29 -6.36 -41.93
C LEU A 157 21.55 -5.01 -41.81
N PRO A 158 20.81 -4.57 -42.85
CA PRO A 158 19.96 -3.39 -42.77
C PRO A 158 18.55 -3.80 -42.38
N ASP A 159 18.14 -3.57 -41.14
CA ASP A 159 16.71 -3.57 -40.76
C ASP A 159 16.48 -2.60 -39.60
N PHE A 160 16.45 -1.32 -39.93
CA PHE A 160 16.17 -0.21 -39.00
C PHE A 160 14.71 0.27 -39.10
N LEU A 161 13.76 -0.60 -39.42
CA LEU A 161 12.35 -0.23 -39.54
C LEU A 161 11.39 -1.36 -39.11
N ALA A 162 11.40 -1.72 -37.82
CA ALA A 162 10.22 -2.29 -37.12
C ALA A 162 10.55 -2.60 -35.65
N MET A 163 10.46 -1.62 -34.75
CA MET A 163 10.22 -1.88 -33.31
C MET A 163 9.72 -0.58 -32.64
N GLU A 164 8.54 -0.11 -33.06
CA GLU A 164 7.78 0.91 -32.32
C GLU A 164 6.51 0.33 -31.66
N ALA A 165 6.44 -1.00 -31.53
CA ALA A 165 5.42 -1.70 -30.77
C ALA A 165 6.13 -2.70 -29.83
N ASP A 166 5.64 -2.82 -28.60
CA ASP A 166 6.13 -3.71 -27.53
C ASP A 166 7.39 -3.31 -26.74
N ARG A 167 7.60 -1.99 -26.56
CA ARG A 167 8.43 -1.50 -25.44
C ARG A 167 7.66 -1.21 -24.15
N GLU A 168 6.46 -1.77 -24.03
CA GLU A 168 5.86 -2.03 -22.71
C GLU A 168 6.64 -3.19 -22.09
N ARG A 169 7.88 -2.89 -21.66
CA ARG A 169 8.59 -3.76 -20.74
C ARG A 169 7.65 -3.91 -19.55
N VAL A 170 7.10 -5.11 -19.42
CA VAL A 170 6.58 -5.66 -18.18
C VAL A 170 7.79 -5.74 -17.23
N VAL A 171 8.24 -4.57 -16.80
CA VAL A 171 8.99 -4.41 -15.57
C VAL A 171 8.06 -4.97 -14.54
N ASP A 172 8.49 -6.07 -13.91
CA ASP A 172 7.71 -6.85 -12.96
C ASP A 172 6.78 -5.93 -12.17
N ALA A 173 5.48 -6.06 -12.44
CA ALA A 173 4.46 -5.31 -11.72
C ALA A 173 4.62 -5.44 -10.20
N ASN A 174 5.28 -6.51 -9.77
CA ASN A 174 5.62 -6.85 -8.39
C ASN A 174 6.67 -5.91 -7.76
N MET A 175 7.63 -5.35 -8.52
CA MET A 175 8.79 -4.68 -7.91
C MET A 175 8.44 -3.36 -7.20
N TYR A 176 7.42 -2.64 -7.68
CA TYR A 176 6.93 -1.42 -7.04
C TYR A 176 5.67 -1.66 -6.19
N GLU A 177 5.19 -2.90 -6.16
CA GLU A 177 4.13 -3.31 -5.25
C GLU A 177 4.65 -3.39 -3.82
N GLU A 178 5.88 -3.86 -3.62
CA GLU A 178 6.54 -3.92 -2.30
C GLU A 178 6.59 -2.54 -1.61
N ASP A 179 7.06 -1.51 -2.30
CA ASP A 179 7.11 -0.14 -1.74
C ASP A 179 5.72 0.40 -1.37
N VAL A 180 4.69 0.04 -2.16
CA VAL A 180 3.32 0.44 -1.85
C VAL A 180 2.75 -0.39 -0.70
N LEU A 181 3.11 -1.67 -0.58
CA LEU A 181 2.72 -2.49 0.56
C LEU A 181 3.33 -1.96 1.86
N GLU A 182 4.60 -1.56 1.87
CA GLU A 182 5.24 -0.92 3.04
C GLU A 182 4.53 0.40 3.41
N LEU A 183 4.16 1.22 2.41
CA LEU A 183 3.34 2.41 2.64
C LEU A 183 1.98 2.05 3.25
N LEU A 184 1.31 1.02 2.72
CA LEU A 184 0.01 0.60 3.22
C LEU A 184 0.09 0.06 4.64
N GLU A 185 1.14 -0.69 4.98
CA GLU A 185 1.41 -1.16 6.34
C GLU A 185 1.54 0.02 7.31
N ALA A 186 2.32 1.06 6.95
CA ALA A 186 2.43 2.26 7.77
C ALA A 186 1.09 3.00 7.95
N TRP A 187 0.28 3.07 6.89
CA TRP A 187 -1.08 3.63 6.99
C TRP A 187 -2.01 2.77 7.84
N ASP A 188 -1.87 1.46 7.75
CA ASP A 188 -2.68 0.52 8.49
C ASP A 188 -2.44 0.66 9.99
N GLU A 189 -1.17 0.57 10.40
CA GLU A 189 -0.75 0.65 11.80
C GLU A 189 -1.13 1.99 12.45
N GLU A 190 -0.85 3.10 11.77
CA GLU A 190 -1.01 4.43 12.36
C GLU A 190 -2.43 4.98 12.26
N PHE A 191 -3.23 4.53 11.28
CA PHE A 191 -4.54 5.13 10.99
C PHE A 191 -5.71 4.14 10.95
N PHE A 192 -5.64 3.06 10.18
CA PHE A 192 -6.79 2.17 9.96
C PHE A 192 -7.00 1.14 11.08
N ALA A 193 -5.94 0.49 11.55
CA ALA A 193 -6.01 -0.53 12.60
C ALA A 193 -6.57 0.02 13.93
N PRO A 194 -6.19 1.24 14.39
CA PRO A 194 -6.83 1.86 15.56
C PRO A 194 -8.34 2.13 15.38
N ARG A 195 -8.82 2.12 14.12
CA ARG A 195 -10.22 2.26 13.72
C ARG A 195 -10.87 0.91 13.37
N LYS A 196 -10.24 -0.23 13.70
CA LYS A 196 -10.73 -1.59 13.39
C LYS A 196 -10.93 -1.86 11.89
N LEU A 197 -10.24 -1.10 11.05
CA LEU A 197 -10.17 -1.30 9.62
C LEU A 197 -8.80 -1.84 9.24
N HIS A 198 -8.73 -2.50 8.08
CA HIS A 198 -7.49 -2.93 7.47
C HIS A 198 -7.43 -2.46 6.02
N VAL A 199 -6.28 -1.99 5.55
CA VAL A 199 -6.05 -1.58 4.16
C VAL A 199 -5.02 -2.46 3.45
N SER A 200 -5.35 -2.94 2.25
CA SER A 200 -4.48 -3.83 1.47
C SER A 200 -4.68 -3.71 -0.05
N ILE A 201 -3.82 -4.38 -0.83
CA ILE A 201 -3.99 -4.54 -2.28
C ILE A 201 -4.55 -5.94 -2.57
N GLU A 202 -5.60 -6.00 -3.39
CA GLU A 202 -6.18 -7.26 -3.88
C GLU A 202 -6.05 -7.35 -5.41
N HIS A 203 -5.50 -8.47 -5.87
CA HIS A 203 -5.47 -8.84 -7.29
C HIS A 203 -6.62 -9.79 -7.61
N ALA A 204 -7.66 -9.28 -8.24
CA ALA A 204 -8.73 -10.13 -8.75
C ALA A 204 -8.37 -10.59 -10.17
N SER A 205 -8.36 -11.91 -10.38
CA SER A 205 -8.24 -12.51 -11.70
C SER A 205 -9.48 -13.34 -11.99
N ARG A 206 -10.17 -13.04 -13.09
CA ARG A 206 -11.22 -13.93 -13.63
C ARG A 206 -10.70 -14.83 -14.75
N ARG A 207 -9.68 -14.36 -15.46
CA ARG A 207 -8.90 -15.01 -16.54
C ARG A 207 -7.51 -14.37 -16.55
N GLU A 208 -6.49 -15.08 -17.04
CA GLU A 208 -5.10 -14.59 -17.04
C GLU A 208 -4.90 -13.25 -17.76
N SER A 209 -5.78 -12.92 -18.71
CA SER A 209 -5.80 -11.65 -19.45
C SER A 209 -6.65 -10.52 -18.83
N ASP A 210 -7.38 -10.77 -17.73
CA ASP A 210 -8.22 -9.79 -17.03
C ASP A 210 -7.90 -9.80 -15.53
N LYS A 211 -6.62 -9.53 -15.24
CA LYS A 211 -6.16 -9.17 -13.90
C LYS A 211 -6.60 -7.74 -13.61
N ARG A 212 -7.15 -7.50 -12.42
CA ARG A 212 -7.54 -6.19 -11.93
C ARG A 212 -7.05 -6.00 -10.52
N VAL A 213 -6.47 -4.83 -10.28
CA VAL A 213 -5.92 -4.46 -8.97
C VAL A 213 -6.92 -3.55 -8.25
N TYR A 214 -7.12 -3.78 -6.97
CA TYR A 214 -7.97 -2.98 -6.10
C TYR A 214 -7.21 -2.59 -4.84
N LEU A 215 -7.39 -1.36 -4.37
CA LEU A 215 -7.18 -1.02 -2.98
C LEU A 215 -8.42 -1.47 -2.21
N VAL A 216 -8.22 -2.24 -1.14
CA VAL A 216 -9.28 -2.85 -0.36
C VAL A 216 -9.23 -2.32 1.07
N ILE A 217 -10.41 -1.95 1.58
CA ILE A 217 -10.60 -1.61 2.99
C ILE A 217 -11.55 -2.65 3.58
N SER A 218 -11.08 -3.42 4.55
CA SER A 218 -11.83 -4.49 5.22
C SER A 218 -11.87 -4.27 6.74
N ASN A 219 -12.55 -5.15 7.46
CA ASN A 219 -12.38 -5.20 8.91
C ASN A 219 -10.96 -5.69 9.22
N CYS A 220 -10.39 -5.21 10.32
CA CYS A 220 -9.22 -5.85 10.93
C CYS A 220 -9.69 -7.19 11.51
N GLU A 221 -9.01 -8.29 11.16
CA GLU A 221 -9.24 -9.57 11.83
C GLU A 221 -8.69 -9.47 13.26
N GLU A 222 -9.53 -9.75 14.26
CA GLU A 222 -9.15 -9.78 15.69
C GLU A 222 -8.56 -11.13 16.11
#